data_AF-D4BRV0-F1
#
_entry.id   AF-D4BRV0-F1
#
_cell.length_a   1.000
_cell.length_b   1.000
_cell.length_c   1.000
_cell.angle_alpha   90.00
_cell.angle_beta   90.00
_cell.angle_gamma   90.00
#
_symmetry.space_group_name_H-M   'P 1'
#
loop_
_entity.id
_entity.type
_entity.pdbx_description
1 polymer ?
#
loop_
_entity_poly.entity_id
_entity_poly.type
_entity_poly.pdbx_seq_one_letter_code
_entity_poly.pdbx_strand_id
1 'polypeptide(L)'
;MSAAETDEKTLPMTDTHYAVSIRRIYDAHTDMLKGYKLILWEMQEKARIAVAARDYPTGMLEPIPQQTLDDADTLARIFQCKNYRNDETEMWE
;
A
#
# COMPACT_ATOMS: atom_id res chain seq x y z
N MET A 1 -47.63 -23.04 2.80
CA MET A 1 -46.74 -23.88 1.97
C MET A 1 -45.73 -22.96 1.31
N SER A 2 -44.46 -23.25 1.54
CA SER A 2 -43.29 -22.42 1.24
C SER A 2 -42.96 -22.37 -0.23
N ALA A 3 -42.41 -21.24 -0.67
CA ALA A 3 -41.33 -21.22 -1.66
C ALA A 3 -40.35 -20.16 -1.16
N ALA A 4 -39.27 -20.63 -0.56
CA ALA A 4 -38.11 -19.83 -0.24
C ALA A 4 -37.48 -19.41 -1.56
N GLU A 5 -37.74 -18.18 -1.99
CA GLU A 5 -36.95 -17.54 -3.03
C GLU A 5 -35.62 -17.15 -2.39
N THR A 6 -34.73 -18.13 -2.44
CA THR A 6 -33.28 -18.03 -2.60
C THR A 6 -32.73 -16.66 -2.24
N ASP A 7 -32.16 -16.59 -1.04
CA ASP A 7 -31.04 -15.70 -0.71
C ASP A 7 -30.17 -15.56 -1.97
N GLU A 8 -30.34 -14.45 -2.70
CA GLU A 8 -29.21 -13.84 -3.38
C GLU A 8 -28.26 -13.50 -2.25
N LYS A 9 -27.43 -14.48 -1.92
CA LYS A 9 -26.21 -14.28 -1.17
C LYS A 9 -25.39 -13.38 -2.08
N THR A 10 -25.66 -12.08 -2.02
CA THR A 10 -24.75 -11.04 -2.43
C THR A 10 -23.50 -11.42 -1.67
N LEU A 11 -22.56 -12.08 -2.35
CA LEU A 11 -21.23 -12.27 -1.83
C LEU A 11 -20.85 -10.89 -1.32
N PRO A 12 -20.44 -10.72 -0.05
CA PRO A 12 -19.94 -9.43 0.36
C PRO A 12 -18.88 -9.11 -0.67
N MET A 13 -19.11 -8.05 -1.47
CA MET A 13 -18.01 -7.38 -2.15
C MET A 13 -17.20 -6.90 -0.97
N THR A 14 -16.29 -7.77 -0.52
CA THR A 14 -15.54 -7.57 0.68
C THR A 14 -15.01 -6.16 0.56
N ASP A 15 -15.20 -5.38 1.61
CA ASP A 15 -14.65 -4.05 1.78
C ASP A 15 -13.12 -4.16 1.72
N THR A 16 -12.57 -4.48 0.54
CA THR A 16 -11.17 -4.70 0.29
C THR A 16 -10.58 -3.33 0.15
N HIS A 17 -10.06 -2.84 1.27
CA HIS A 17 -9.42 -1.55 1.34
C HIS A 17 -7.97 -1.73 0.88
N TYR A 18 -7.45 -0.77 0.16
CA TYR A 18 -6.06 -0.77 -0.26
C TYR A 18 -5.32 0.41 0.37
N ALA A 19 -4.01 0.25 0.56
CA ALA A 19 -3.13 1.30 1.06
C ALA A 19 -1.81 1.29 0.28
N VAL A 20 -1.24 2.47 0.05
CA VAL A 20 0.05 2.61 -0.63
C VAL A 20 1.04 3.30 0.31
N SER A 21 2.22 2.72 0.49
CA SER A 21 3.28 3.28 1.35
C SER A 21 4.62 3.30 0.64
N ILE A 22 5.41 4.33 0.89
CA ILE A 22 6.83 4.38 0.49
C ILE A 22 7.68 4.11 1.74
N ARG A 23 8.50 3.07 1.71
CA ARG A 23 9.44 2.73 2.81
C ARG A 23 10.87 3.02 2.42
N ARG A 24 11.69 3.45 3.37
CA ARG A 24 13.13 3.58 3.18
C ARG A 24 13.79 2.20 3.31
N ILE A 25 14.76 1.92 2.44
CA ILE A 25 15.58 0.71 2.47
C ILE A 25 16.97 1.11 2.93
N TYR A 26 17.37 0.62 4.10
CA TYR A 26 18.70 0.85 4.65
C TYR A 26 19.59 -0.38 4.49
N ASP A 27 20.88 -0.16 4.31
CA ASP A 27 21.89 -1.18 4.55
C ASP A 27 22.03 -1.39 6.06
N ALA A 28 21.70 -2.59 6.55
CA ALA A 28 21.78 -2.89 7.97
C ALA A 28 23.22 -2.86 8.55
N HIS A 29 24.24 -2.96 7.70
CA HIS A 29 25.64 -2.98 8.13
C HIS A 29 26.29 -1.59 8.11
N THR A 30 25.88 -0.71 7.19
CA THR A 30 26.47 0.62 7.03
C THR A 30 25.53 1.76 7.45
N ASP A 31 24.28 1.45 7.79
CA ASP A 31 23.20 2.41 8.06
C ASP A 31 22.96 3.40 6.90
N MET A 32 23.42 3.04 5.71
CA MET A 32 23.30 3.89 4.52
C MET A 32 21.96 3.66 3.83
N LEU A 33 21.30 4.74 3.43
CA LEU A 33 20.11 4.67 2.58
C LEU A 33 20.48 4.07 1.21
N LYS A 34 19.90 2.91 0.89
CA LYS A 34 20.04 2.24 -0.41
C LYS A 34 18.99 2.67 -1.41
N GLY A 35 17.81 3.05 -0.93
CA GLY A 35 16.72 3.50 -1.77
C GLY A 35 15.38 3.43 -1.07
N TYR A 36 14.32 3.32 -1.87
CA TYR A 36 12.94 3.31 -1.41
C TYR A 36 12.20 2.09 -1.95
N LYS A 37 11.24 1.57 -1.19
CA LYS A 37 10.33 0.51 -1.59
C LYS A 37 8.91 1.05 -1.59
N LEU A 38 8.29 1.12 -2.75
CA LEU A 38 6.85 1.36 -2.88
C LEU A 38 6.12 0.04 -2.62
N ILE A 39 5.12 0.04 -1.74
CA ILE A 39 4.35 -1.16 -1.38
C ILE A 39 2.87 -0.85 -1.51
N LEU A 40 2.15 -1.71 -2.23
CA LEU A 40 0.70 -1.79 -2.24
C LEU A 40 0.26 -2.84 -1.22
N TRP A 41 -0.59 -2.43 -0.29
CA TRP A 41 -1.18 -3.27 0.73
C TRP A 41 -2.64 -3.51 0.40
N GLU A 42 -3.05 -4.77 0.50
CA GLU A 42 -4.45 -5.13 0.69
C GLU A 42 -4.73 -5.18 2.20
N MET A 43 -5.77 -4.48 2.62
CA MET A 43 -6.22 -4.36 3.99
C MET A 43 -7.47 -5.22 4.16
N GLN A 44 -7.32 -6.32 4.88
CA GLN A 44 -8.41 -7.25 5.19
C GLN A 44 -8.63 -7.27 6.69
N GLU A 45 -9.72 -6.68 7.19
CA GLU A 45 -10.13 -6.58 8.60
C GLU A 45 -9.01 -6.27 9.63
N LYS A 46 -8.10 -7.22 9.90
CA LYS A 46 -6.98 -7.13 10.84
C LYS A 46 -5.60 -7.41 10.23
N ALA A 47 -5.53 -7.76 8.96
CA ALA A 47 -4.31 -8.12 8.25
C ALA A 47 -3.95 -7.10 7.17
N ARG A 48 -2.65 -6.90 6.99
CA ARG A 48 -2.09 -6.12 5.88
C ARG A 48 -1.23 -7.05 5.05
N ILE A 49 -1.67 -7.28 3.82
CA ILE A 49 -1.00 -8.20 2.90
C ILE A 49 -0.29 -7.35 1.84
N ALA A 50 1.03 -7.46 1.75
CA ALA A 50 1.76 -6.82 0.67
C ALA A 50 1.46 -7.57 -0.63
N VAL A 51 0.66 -6.96 -1.51
CA VAL A 51 0.25 -7.57 -2.79
C VAL A 51 1.20 -7.22 -3.92
N ALA A 52 1.88 -6.08 -3.84
CA ALA A 52 2.92 -5.69 -4.77
C ALA A 52 3.97 -4.81 -4.08
N ALA A 53 5.22 -4.92 -4.52
CA ALA A 53 6.30 -4.05 -4.08
C ALA A 53 7.22 -3.71 -5.25
N ARG A 54 7.78 -2.50 -5.26
CA ARG A 54 8.75 -2.04 -6.25
C ARG A 54 9.88 -1.26 -5.58
N ASP A 55 11.11 -1.65 -5.91
CA ASP A 55 12.32 -1.00 -5.41
C ASP A 55 12.76 0.15 -6.33
N TYR A 56 13.14 1.25 -5.71
CA TYR A 56 13.73 2.44 -6.32
C TYR A 56 15.11 2.64 -5.70
N PRO A 57 16.19 2.14 -6.34
CA PRO A 57 17.54 2.35 -5.85
C PRO A 57 17.94 3.82 -6.07
N THR A 58 18.45 4.48 -5.03
CA THR A 58 18.77 5.92 -5.12
C THR A 58 20.16 6.28 -4.66
N GLY A 59 20.91 5.32 -4.09
CA GLY A 59 22.32 5.50 -3.69
C GLY A 59 22.54 6.79 -2.91
N MET A 60 22.34 6.77 -1.59
CA MET A 60 22.54 7.92 -0.68
C MET A 60 21.72 9.20 -0.93
N LEU A 61 20.92 9.31 -1.99
CA LEU A 61 20.15 10.52 -2.25
C LEU A 61 18.86 10.57 -1.41
N GLU A 62 18.81 11.56 -0.52
CA GLU A 62 17.58 12.26 -0.14
C GLU A 62 17.46 13.50 -1.06
N PRO A 63 16.29 13.79 -1.66
CA PRO A 63 14.93 13.38 -1.30
C PRO A 63 14.43 12.08 -1.98
N ILE A 64 13.20 11.66 -1.66
CA ILE A 64 12.48 10.59 -2.38
C ILE A 64 12.47 10.91 -3.89
N PRO A 65 12.82 9.98 -4.79
CA PRO A 65 12.74 10.22 -6.22
C PRO A 65 11.32 10.55 -6.64
N GLN A 66 11.17 11.56 -7.49
CA GLN A 66 9.87 11.96 -8.05
C GLN A 66 9.11 10.79 -8.66
N GLN A 67 9.80 9.88 -9.35
CA GLN A 67 9.19 8.67 -9.91
C GLN A 67 8.50 7.78 -8.86
N THR A 68 9.08 7.68 -7.65
CA THR A 68 8.47 6.91 -6.55
C THR A 68 7.16 7.57 -6.11
N LEU A 69 7.13 8.91 -6.06
CA LEU A 69 5.94 9.68 -5.68
C LEU A 69 4.83 9.58 -6.74
N ASP A 70 5.19 9.67 -8.02
CA ASP A 70 4.25 9.60 -9.14
C ASP A 70 3.61 8.20 -9.26
N ASP A 71 4.41 7.16 -9.10
CA ASP A 71 3.92 5.78 -9.10
C ASP A 71 3.02 5.51 -7.88
N ALA A 72 3.36 6.07 -6.71
CA ALA A 72 2.51 5.99 -5.52
C ALA A 72 1.16 6.72 -5.70
N ASP A 73 1.16 7.90 -6.33
CA ASP A 73 -0.07 8.64 -6.64
C ASP A 73 -0.96 7.87 -7.61
N THR A 74 -0.35 7.30 -8.65
CA THR A 74 -1.05 6.51 -9.66
C THR A 74 -1.73 5.29 -9.04
N LEU A 75 -1.01 4.54 -8.19
CA LEU A 75 -1.59 3.40 -7.48
C LEU A 75 -2.71 3.82 -6.52
N ALA A 76 -2.52 4.91 -5.77
CA ALA A 76 -3.55 5.41 -4.87
C ALA A 76 -4.83 5.82 -5.61
N ARG A 77 -4.72 6.39 -6.83
CA ARG A 77 -5.87 6.70 -7.68
C ARG A 77 -6.58 5.46 -8.21
N ILE A 78 -5.82 4.46 -8.69
CA ILE A 78 -6.37 3.21 -9.24
C ILE A 78 -7.19 2.47 -8.18
N PHE A 79 -6.66 2.39 -6.97
CA PHE A 79 -7.24 1.61 -5.88
C PHE A 79 -7.99 2.46 -4.84
N GLN A 80 -8.22 3.75 -5.13
CA GLN A 80 -8.88 4.74 -4.24
C GLN A 80 -8.37 4.67 -2.78
N CYS A 81 -7.05 4.64 -2.61
CA CYS A 81 -6.39 4.40 -1.31
C CYS A 81 -6.06 5.67 -0.53
N LYS A 82 -5.83 5.52 0.78
CA LYS A 82 -4.97 6.44 1.56
C LYS A 82 -3.50 6.25 1.15
N ASN A 83 -2.79 7.36 0.90
CA ASN A 83 -1.39 7.36 0.43
C ASN A 83 -0.46 7.91 1.53
N TYR A 84 0.51 7.10 1.96
CA TYR A 84 1.44 7.41 3.05
C TYR A 84 2.82 7.70 2.45
N ARG A 85 3.01 8.95 2.02
CA ARG A 85 4.20 9.35 1.24
C ARG A 85 5.45 9.59 2.07
N ASN A 86 5.31 9.99 3.34
CA ASN A 86 6.44 10.49 4.13
C ASN A 86 6.40 10.16 5.62
N ASP A 87 5.29 9.70 6.18
CA ASP A 87 5.16 9.50 7.63
C ASP A 87 4.52 8.16 7.93
N GLU A 88 5.29 7.24 8.53
CA GLU A 88 4.75 5.97 9.05
C GLU A 88 3.89 6.20 10.31
N THR A 89 3.80 7.45 10.79
CA THR A 89 3.14 7.86 12.04
C THR A 89 1.63 8.10 11.89
N GLU A 90 1.10 8.35 10.69
CA GLU A 90 -0.32 8.64 10.46
C GLU A 90 -1.17 7.40 10.11
N MET A 91 -0.84 6.24 10.68
CA MET A 91 -1.64 5.04 10.46
C MET A 91 -2.91 4.93 11.31
N TRP A 92 -3.23 5.92 12.14
CA TRP A 92 -4.48 5.97 12.90
C TRP A 92 -4.93 7.41 13.19
N GLU A 93 -5.81 7.94 12.33
CA GLU A 93 -7.11 8.51 12.76
C GLU A 93 -8.22 7.89 11.89
#